data_AF-A0A821VN56-F1
#
_entry.id   AF-A0A821VN56-F1
#
_cell.length_a   1.000
_cell.length_b   1.000
_cell.length_c   1.000
_cell.angle_alpha   90.00
_cell.angle_beta   90.00
_cell.angle_gamma   90.00
#
_symmetry.space_group_name_H-M   'P 1'
#
loop_
_entity.id
_entity.type
_entity.pdbx_description
1 polymer ?
#
loop_
_entity_poly.entity_id
_entity_poly.type
_entity_poly.pdbx_seq_one_letter_code
_entity_poly.pdbx_strand_id
1 'polypeptide(L)' 'TLFHSKQYKEALELFDQKFELCTDVTINMAIKACVISKDYKDGINIHQKLSSNSVNNSYIQASLIQFYSE' A
#
# COMPACT_ATOMS: atom_id res chain seq x y z
N THR A 1 12.09 -16.50 4.19
CA THR A 1 12.20 -16.85 2.76
C THR A 1 12.62 -15.62 1.98
N LEU A 2 13.90 -15.53 1.58
CA LEU A 2 14.46 -14.42 0.78
C LEU A 2 13.71 -14.17 -0.56
N PHE A 3 12.95 -15.16 -1.03
CA PHE A 3 12.11 -15.03 -2.22
C PHE A 3 10.94 -14.06 -2.06
N HIS A 4 10.29 -14.04 -0.89
CA HIS A 4 9.15 -13.13 -0.68
C HIS A 4 9.60 -11.67 -0.58
N SER A 5 10.75 -11.40 0.03
CA SER A 5 11.26 -10.02 0.15
C SER A 5 11.68 -9.42 -1.19
N LYS A 6 12.16 -10.25 -2.14
CA LYS A 6 12.52 -9.78 -3.49
C LYS A 6 11.29 -9.46 -4.34
N GLN A 7 10.30 -10.35 -4.34
CA GLN A 7 9.04 -10.14 -5.04
C GLN A 7 8.26 -8.95 -4.49
N TYR A 8 8.33 -8.73 -3.17
CA TYR A 8 7.73 -7.57 -2.52
C TYR A 8 8.34 -6.25 -3.00
N LYS A 9 9.67 -6.17 -3.09
CA LYS A 9 10.35 -4.99 -3.62
C LYS A 9 10.00 -4.69 -5.08
N GLU A 10 10.01 -5.70 -5.94
CA GLU A 10 9.61 -5.52 -7.34
C GLU A 10 8.15 -5.08 -7.46
N ALA A 11 7.26 -5.62 -6.64
CA ALA A 11 5.86 -5.21 -6.60
C ALA A 11 5.71 -3.74 -6.17
N LEU A 12 6.48 -3.28 -5.19
CA LEU A 12 6.51 -1.89 -4.76
C LEU A 12 7.07 -0.95 -5.84
N GLU A 13 8.15 -1.34 -6.53
CA GLU A 13 8.72 -0.53 -7.62
C GLU A 13 7.73 -0.40 -8.80
N LEU A 14 7.04 -1.47 -9.16
CA LEU A 14 6.00 -1.46 -10.19
C LEU A 14 4.80 -0.61 -9.77
N PHE A 15 4.42 -0.67 -8.49
CA PHE A 15 3.37 0.15 -7.91
C PHE A 15 3.73 1.64 -7.96
N ASP A 16 4.96 2.00 -7.60
CA ASP A 16 5.43 3.38 -7.64
C ASP A 16 5.50 3.95 -9.06
N GLN A 17 5.86 3.14 -10.07
CA GLN A 17 5.91 3.57 -11.46
C GLN A 17 4.53 3.74 -12.11
N LYS A 18 3.50 3.04 -11.60
CA LYS A 18 2.16 2.98 -12.21
C LYS A 18 1.04 3.31 -11.23
N PHE A 19 1.34 4.07 -10.18
CA PHE A 19 0.41 4.35 -9.10
C PHE A 19 -0.94 4.91 -9.60
N GLU A 20 -0.92 5.79 -10.60
CA GLU A 20 -2.14 6.36 -11.21
C GLU A 20 -3.01 5.34 -11.96
N LEU A 21 -2.44 4.18 -12.32
CA LEU A 21 -3.15 3.07 -12.96
C LEU A 21 -3.56 1.98 -11.95
N CYS A 22 -3.15 2.09 -10.69
CA CYS A 22 -3.48 1.12 -9.67
C CYS A 22 -4.95 1.23 -9.27
N THR A 23 -5.63 0.10 -9.25
CA THR A 23 -7.00 0.03 -8.74
C THR A 23 -6.99 0.17 -7.21
N ASP A 24 -8.13 0.58 -6.65
CA ASP A 24 -8.32 0.63 -5.19
C ASP A 24 -8.02 -0.72 -4.51
N VAL A 25 -8.26 -1.84 -5.21
CA VAL A 25 -7.93 -3.19 -4.71
C VAL A 25 -6.41 -3.37 -4.58
N THR A 26 -5.64 -2.95 -5.58
CA THR A 26 -4.18 -3.01 -5.56
C THR A 26 -3.61 -2.14 -4.44
N ILE A 27 -4.13 -0.91 -4.32
CA ILE A 27 -3.76 0.03 -3.26
C ILE A 27 -4.03 -0.58 -1.88
N ASN A 28 -5.23 -1.13 -1.68
CA ASN A 28 -5.63 -1.74 -0.42
C ASN A 28 -4.71 -2.91 -0.02
N MET A 29 -4.34 -3.76 -0.99
CA MET A 29 -3.38 -4.85 -0.75
C MET A 29 -1.99 -4.33 -0.39
N ALA A 30 -1.51 -3.27 -1.05
CA ALA A 30 -0.21 -2.68 -0.77
C ALA A 30 -0.14 -2.13 0.66
N ILE A 31 -1.17 -1.39 1.11
CA ILE A 31 -1.27 -0.88 2.49
C ILE A 31 -1.24 -2.03 3.49
N LYS A 32 -2.04 -3.09 3.28
CA LYS A 32 -2.04 -4.27 4.15
C LYS A 32 -0.69 -4.98 4.20
N ALA A 33 0.03 -5.02 3.07
CA ALA A 33 1.36 -5.59 3.04
C ALA A 33 2.34 -4.77 3.89
N CYS A 34 2.26 -3.43 3.86
CA CYS A 34 3.05 -2.54 4.73
C CYS A 34 2.76 -2.76 6.23
N VAL A 35 1.51 -3.06 6.61
CA VAL A 35 1.16 -3.47 7.98
C VAL A 35 1.94 -4.73 8.39
N ILE A 36 1.83 -5.78 7.57
CA ILE A 36 2.42 -7.10 7.86
C ILE A 36 3.95 -7.03 7.89
N SER A 37 4.55 -6.26 6.97
CA SER A 37 6.00 -6.09 6.89
C SER A 37 6.57 -5.08 7.89
N LYS A 38 5.70 -4.33 8.59
CA LYS A 38 6.06 -3.18 9.44
C LYS A 38 6.87 -2.12 8.68
N ASP A 39 6.59 -1.96 7.39
CA ASP A 39 7.24 -0.96 6.55
C ASP A 39 6.46 0.37 6.60
N TYR A 40 6.71 1.12 7.67
CA TYR A 40 6.03 2.38 7.93
C TYR A 40 6.33 3.45 6.88
N LYS A 41 7.55 3.45 6.34
CA LYS A 41 7.98 4.48 5.38
C LYS A 41 7.19 4.34 4.09
N ASP A 42 7.12 3.13 3.56
CA ASP A 42 6.41 2.88 2.30
C ASP A 42 4.90 3.05 2.50
N GLY A 43 4.32 2.59 3.62
CA GLY A 43 2.90 2.80 3.91
C GLY A 43 2.50 4.28 3.96
N ILE A 44 3.32 5.15 4.56
CA ILE A 44 3.11 6.61 4.55
C ILE A 44 3.20 7.18 3.13
N ASN A 45 4.18 6.74 2.35
CA ASN A 45 4.36 7.19 0.97
C ASN A 45 3.15 6.81 0.09
N ILE A 46 2.61 5.59 0.27
CA ILE A 46 1.38 5.14 -0.41
C ILE A 46 0.21 6.06 -0.04
N HIS A 47 -0.01 6.31 1.25
CA HIS A 47 -1.09 7.18 1.73
C HIS A 47 -1.01 8.59 1.13
N GLN A 48 0.19 9.19 1.11
CA GLN A 48 0.40 10.52 0.56
C GLN A 48 0.12 10.64 -0.94
N LYS A 49 0.26 9.53 -1.69
CA LYS A 49 0.00 9.50 -3.13
C LYS A 49 -1.47 9.25 -3.48
N LEU A 50 -2.32 8.86 -2.51
CA LEU A 50 -3.70 8.50 -2.80
C LEU A 50 -4.50 9.66 -3.41
N SER A 51 -5.27 9.33 -4.44
CA SER A 51 -6.27 10.25 -4.98
C SER A 51 -7.41 10.47 -3.97
N SER A 52 -8.09 11.61 -4.04
CA SER A 52 -9.25 11.89 -3.19
C SER A 52 -10.36 10.84 -3.33
N ASN A 53 -10.49 10.21 -4.50
CA ASN A 53 -11.45 9.12 -4.71
C ASN A 53 -11.03 7.86 -3.94
N SER A 54 -9.76 7.47 -4.03
CA SER A 54 -9.24 6.27 -3.34
C SER A 54 -9.22 6.44 -1.82
N VAL A 55 -8.94 7.64 -1.31
CA VAL A 55 -9.03 7.93 0.15
C VAL A 55 -10.45 7.75 0.70
N ASN A 56 -11.48 7.96 -0.13
CA ASN A 56 -12.87 7.79 0.26
C ASN A 56 -13.37 6.34 0.13
N ASN A 57 -12.54 5.42 -0.36
CA ASN A 57 -12.88 4.00 -0.44
C ASN A 57 -12.84 3.39 0.98
N SER A 58 -13.96 2.83 1.43
CA SER A 58 -14.12 2.28 2.79
C SER A 58 -13.13 1.14 3.12
N TYR A 59 -12.74 0.33 2.12
CA TYR A 59 -11.75 -0.72 2.32
C TYR A 59 -10.35 -0.16 2.53
N ILE A 60 -9.99 0.88 1.76
CA ILE A 60 -8.71 1.58 1.92
C ILE A 60 -8.65 2.27 3.29
N GLN A 61 -9.74 2.94 3.70
CA GLN A 61 -9.83 3.57 5.01
C GLN A 61 -9.64 2.58 6.17
N ALA A 62 -10.29 1.41 6.10
CA ALA A 62 -10.11 0.36 7.11
C ALA A 62 -8.64 -0.10 7.20
N SER A 63 -7.97 -0.28 6.06
CA SER A 63 -6.56 -0.66 6.02
C SER A 63 -5.64 0.46 6.52
N LEU A 64 -5.94 1.72 6.25
CA LEU A 64 -5.19 2.86 6.80
C LEU A 64 -5.35 2.96 8.32
N ILE A 65 -6.56 2.77 8.85
CA ILE A 65 -6.80 2.72 10.31
C ILE A 65 -5.95 1.61 10.93
N GLN A 66 -5.95 0.41 10.35
CA GLN A 66 -5.13 -0.69 10.82
C GLN A 66 -3.64 -0.33 10.77
N PHE A 67 -3.17 0.23 9.66
CA PHE A 67 -1.78 0.66 9.48
C PHE A 67 -1.28 1.67 10.51
N TYR A 68 -2.11 2.65 10.89
CA TYR A 68 -1.75 3.63 11.91
C TYR A 68 -2.00 3.18 13.36
N SER A 69 -2.58 1.98 13.55
CA SER A 69 -2.87 1.42 14.88
C SER A 69 -1.85 0.37 15.35
N GLU A 70 -0.92 -0.04 14.48
CA GLU A 70 0.17 -0.99 14.75
C GLU A 70 1.49 -0.26 15.04
#